data_AF-I3E0U6-F1
#
_entry.id   AF-I3E0U6-F1
#
_cell.length_a   1.000
_cell.length_b   1.000
_cell.length_c   1.000
_cell.angle_alpha   90.00
_cell.angle_beta   90.00
_cell.angle_gamma   90.00
#
_symmetry.space_group_name_H-M   'P 1'
#
loop_
_entity.id
_entity.type
_entity.pdbx_description
1 polymer ?
#
loop_
_entity_poly.entity_id
_entity_poly.type
_entity_poly.pdbx_seq_one_letter_code
_entity_poly.pdbx_strand_id
1 'polypeptide(L)'
;MLRGMLQRVLGWITRLFTGHPRGAYRTVFMEELPDRLEEHVIYILGEGEYTWSAAIICPCGCREILHMSLHKEGRPRWELTRHSDGTVSLTPSVWRKIGCQSHFFFERGRIRWCK
;
A
#
# COMPACT_ATOMS: atom_id res chain seq x y z
N MET A 1 7.70 19.19 35.19
CA MET A 1 6.79 18.87 34.06
C MET A 1 7.35 17.64 33.38
N LEU A 2 7.00 16.47 33.91
CA LEU A 2 7.56 15.16 33.52
C LEU A 2 6.43 14.26 33.04
N ARG A 3 6.77 13.40 32.07
CA ARG A 3 6.10 12.15 31.67
C ARG A 3 4.84 12.27 30.83
N GLY A 4 4.82 11.54 29.72
CA GLY A 4 3.57 11.23 29.04
C GLY A 4 3.65 10.66 27.64
N MET A 5 4.80 10.18 27.15
CA MET A 5 4.84 9.32 25.96
C MET A 5 4.08 8.03 26.30
N LEU A 6 2.85 7.88 25.82
CA LEU A 6 2.05 6.67 25.97
C LEU A 6 1.44 6.29 24.63
N GLN A 7 2.26 5.51 23.93
CA GLN A 7 1.88 4.62 22.85
C GLN A 7 0.60 3.85 23.22
N ARG A 8 -0.45 3.98 22.40
CA ARG A 8 -1.58 3.04 22.39
C ARG A 8 -1.46 2.16 21.16
N VAL A 9 -0.45 1.29 21.17
CA VAL A 9 -0.35 0.15 20.25
C VAL A 9 -1.01 -1.03 20.93
N LEU A 10 -2.33 -1.20 20.79
CA LEU A 10 -3.02 -2.40 21.30
C LEU A 10 -4.19 -2.82 20.38
N GLY A 11 -4.12 -4.09 19.97
CA GLY A 11 -4.98 -4.75 18.97
C GLY A 11 -4.44 -4.43 17.58
N TRP A 12 -3.77 -5.31 16.84
CA TRP A 12 -4.18 -6.63 16.39
C TRP A 12 -2.95 -7.55 16.20
N ILE A 13 -2.39 -8.11 17.27
CA ILE A 13 -1.51 -9.29 17.15
C ILE A 13 -2.41 -10.52 17.19
N THR A 14 -3.04 -10.86 16.07
CA THR A 14 -3.56 -12.22 15.84
C THR A 14 -3.53 -12.55 14.36
N ARG A 15 -2.42 -13.12 13.91
CA ARG A 15 -2.35 -14.32 13.05
C ARG A 15 -0.88 -14.66 12.78
N LEU A 16 -0.33 -15.48 13.67
CA LEU A 16 0.81 -16.33 13.34
C LEU A 16 0.35 -17.34 12.27
N PHE A 17 1.19 -17.50 11.24
CA PHE A 17 1.10 -18.43 10.10
C PHE A 17 0.10 -18.11 8.98
N THR A 18 0.64 -17.59 7.87
CA THR A 18 0.74 -18.33 6.59
C THR A 18 1.88 -17.69 5.80
N GLY A 19 2.86 -18.48 5.35
CA GLY A 19 3.94 -17.96 4.51
C GLY A 19 3.35 -17.19 3.33
N HIS A 20 3.60 -15.88 3.26
CA HIS A 20 3.21 -15.09 2.10
C HIS A 20 3.94 -15.68 0.89
N PRO A 21 3.24 -16.11 -0.17
CA PRO A 21 3.89 -16.66 -1.35
C PRO A 21 4.91 -15.64 -1.87
N ARG A 22 6.12 -16.11 -2.21
CA ARG A 22 7.22 -15.24 -2.66
C ARG A 22 6.72 -14.24 -3.72
N GLY A 23 6.95 -12.95 -3.46
CA GLY A 23 6.55 -11.86 -4.35
C GLY A 23 5.15 -11.27 -4.13
N ALA A 24 4.36 -11.79 -3.17
CA ALA A 24 3.12 -11.15 -2.76
C ALA A 24 3.39 -10.01 -1.75
N TYR A 25 2.66 -8.91 -1.90
CA TYR A 25 2.68 -7.75 -1.01
C TYR A 25 1.78 -8.02 0.19
N ARG A 26 2.23 -7.57 1.36
CA ARG A 26 1.40 -7.46 2.56
C ARG A 26 0.61 -6.14 2.52
N THR A 27 -0.67 -6.19 2.83
CA THR A 27 -1.52 -5.00 2.95
C THR A 27 -1.50 -4.48 4.38
N VAL A 28 -1.30 -3.18 4.57
CA VAL A 28 -1.40 -2.51 5.88
C VAL A 28 -2.33 -1.30 5.73
N PHE A 29 -3.32 -1.18 6.62
CA PHE A 29 -4.21 -0.03 6.71
C PHE A 29 -3.78 0.86 7.88
N MET A 30 -3.74 2.17 7.68
CA MET A 30 -3.32 3.14 8.69
C MET A 30 -3.78 4.56 8.31
N GLU A 31 -3.77 5.48 9.27
CA GLU A 31 -4.11 6.89 9.01
C GLU A 31 -2.90 7.67 8.48
N GLU A 32 -1.71 7.43 9.04
CA GLU A 32 -0.50 8.15 8.66
C GLU A 32 0.59 7.18 8.19
N LEU A 33 1.34 7.59 7.15
CA LEU A 33 2.42 6.81 6.59
C LEU A 33 3.62 6.80 7.56
N PRO A 34 4.28 5.65 7.82
CA PRO A 34 5.43 5.61 8.70
C PRO A 34 6.62 6.35 8.10
N ASP A 35 7.54 6.81 8.95
CA ASP A 35 8.81 7.43 8.54
C ASP A 35 9.65 6.53 7.62
N ARG A 36 9.49 5.20 7.75
CA ARG A 36 10.22 4.20 6.98
C ARG A 36 9.26 3.16 6.43
N LEU A 37 9.18 3.07 5.11
CA LEU A 37 8.40 2.05 4.42
C LEU A 37 9.22 0.77 4.24
N GLU A 38 8.53 -0.36 4.21
CA GLU A 38 9.09 -1.67 3.90
C GLU A 38 8.85 -2.05 2.44
N GLU A 39 9.78 -2.80 1.85
CA GLU A 39 9.57 -3.42 0.55
C GLU A 39 8.49 -4.52 0.65
N HIS A 40 7.77 -4.77 -0.45
CA HIS A 40 6.67 -5.74 -0.48
C HIS A 40 5.54 -5.46 0.53
N VAL A 41 5.34 -4.19 0.89
CA VAL A 41 4.18 -3.72 1.67
C VAL A 41 3.45 -2.66 0.87
N ILE A 42 2.13 -2.77 0.82
CA ILE A 42 1.23 -1.71 0.37
C ILE A 42 0.53 -1.10 1.56
N TYR A 43 0.75 0.20 1.74
CA TYR A 43 0.12 1.00 2.77
C TYR A 43 -1.12 1.64 2.18
N ILE A 44 -2.28 1.37 2.76
CA ILE A 44 -3.54 2.01 2.41
C ILE A 44 -3.85 3.03 3.50
N LEU A 45 -3.77 4.30 3.13
CA LEU A 45 -4.04 5.43 4.00
C LEU A 45 -5.54 5.72 4.01
N GLY A 46 -6.13 5.68 5.20
CA GLY A 46 -7.57 5.75 5.39
C GLY A 46 -7.99 5.76 6.84
N GLU A 47 -9.24 6.19 7.08
CA GLU A 47 -9.93 6.07 8.36
C GLU A 47 -11.30 5.42 8.12
N GLY A 48 -11.55 4.31 8.82
CA GLY A 48 -12.75 3.50 8.60
C GLY A 48 -12.89 3.02 7.14
N GLU A 49 -14.01 3.40 6.52
CA GLU A 49 -14.31 3.04 5.12
C GLU A 49 -13.75 4.06 4.11
N TYR A 50 -13.20 5.19 4.57
CA TYR A 50 -12.69 6.24 3.70
C TYR A 50 -11.18 6.07 3.49
N THR A 51 -10.76 5.79 2.27
CA THR A 51 -9.35 5.67 1.88
C THR A 51 -8.97 6.77 0.91
N TRP A 52 -7.83 7.43 1.13
CA TRP A 52 -7.39 8.57 0.31
C TRP A 52 -6.12 8.30 -0.50
N SER A 53 -5.27 7.37 -0.08
CA SER A 53 -4.01 7.11 -0.79
C SER A 53 -3.52 5.69 -0.57
N ALA A 54 -2.88 5.13 -1.59
CA ALA A 54 -2.07 3.93 -1.45
C ALA A 54 -0.60 4.29 -1.68
N ALA A 55 0.29 3.73 -0.87
CA ALA A 55 1.73 3.95 -0.99
C ALA A 55 2.50 2.63 -1.05
N ILE A 56 3.47 2.55 -1.96
CA ILE A 56 4.42 1.44 -2.06
C ILE A 56 5.82 1.96 -2.38
N ILE A 57 6.84 1.23 -1.96
CA ILE A 57 8.17 1.36 -2.58
C ILE A 57 8.09 0.82 -4.00
N CYS A 58 8.64 1.56 -4.96
CA CYS A 58 8.59 1.24 -6.38
C CYS A 58 9.16 -0.18 -6.63
N PRO A 59 8.37 -1.08 -7.24
CA PRO A 59 8.77 -2.48 -7.42
C PRO A 59 9.93 -2.68 -8.41
N CYS A 60 10.36 -1.65 -9.15
CA CYS A 60 11.48 -1.78 -10.08
C CYS A 60 12.86 -1.78 -9.39
N GLY A 61 12.91 -1.52 -8.08
CA GLY A 61 14.15 -1.47 -7.31
C GLY A 61 14.79 -0.08 -7.21
N CYS A 62 14.21 0.97 -7.82
CA CYS A 62 14.73 2.33 -7.67
C CYS A 62 14.43 2.98 -6.31
N ARG A 63 13.67 2.29 -5.44
CA ARG A 63 13.34 2.68 -4.05
C ARG A 63 12.52 3.97 -3.87
N GLU A 64 12.12 4.62 -4.95
CA GLU A 64 11.18 5.75 -4.91
C GLU A 64 9.82 5.33 -4.31
N ILE A 65 9.18 6.22 -3.57
CA ILE A 65 7.84 5.98 -3.02
C ILE A 65 6.82 6.40 -4.07
N LEU A 66 5.96 5.45 -4.45
CA LEU A 66 4.83 5.72 -5.33
C LEU A 66 3.60 5.97 -4.48
N HIS A 67 2.95 7.11 -4.70
CA HIS A 67 1.65 7.44 -4.13
C HIS A 67 0.58 7.35 -5.21
N MET A 68 -0.47 6.59 -4.92
CA MET A 68 -1.64 6.43 -5.79
C MET A 68 -2.85 7.00 -5.05
N SER A 69 -3.38 8.12 -5.54
CA SER A 69 -4.58 8.74 -4.97
C SER A 69 -5.79 7.79 -5.09
N LEU A 70 -6.49 7.58 -3.98
CA LEU A 70 -7.74 6.84 -3.90
C LEU A 70 -8.97 7.76 -3.78
N HIS A 71 -8.74 9.08 -3.77
CA HIS A 71 -9.83 10.04 -3.80
C HIS A 71 -10.67 9.88 -5.07
N LYS A 72 -12.00 10.04 -4.93
CA LYS A 72 -12.94 9.98 -6.05
C LYS A 72 -12.75 11.15 -7.01
N GLU A 73 -12.22 12.27 -6.52
CA GLU A 73 -11.97 13.50 -7.24
C GLU A 73 -10.52 13.62 -7.70
N GLY A 74 -10.30 14.27 -8.83
CA GLY A 74 -8.96 14.46 -9.41
C GLY A 74 -8.46 13.28 -10.26
N ARG A 75 -7.35 13.50 -10.96
CA ARG A 75 -6.66 12.50 -11.78
C ARG A 75 -5.13 12.70 -11.69
N PRO A 76 -4.33 11.62 -11.78
CA PRO A 76 -4.76 10.21 -11.86
C PRO A 76 -5.34 9.71 -10.53
N ARG A 77 -6.27 8.76 -10.60
CA ARG A 77 -6.92 8.13 -9.43
C ARG A 77 -6.97 6.62 -9.61
N TRP A 78 -6.99 5.91 -8.49
CA TRP A 78 -7.09 4.45 -8.43
C TRP A 78 -8.28 4.03 -7.57
N GLU A 79 -8.92 2.96 -7.99
CA GLU A 79 -9.94 2.24 -7.24
C GLU A 79 -9.27 1.09 -6.49
N LEU A 80 -9.54 1.05 -5.18
CA LEU A 80 -9.07 -0.02 -4.31
C LEU A 80 -10.13 -1.12 -4.23
N THR A 81 -9.77 -2.34 -4.59
CA THR A 81 -10.59 -3.53 -4.34
C THR A 81 -9.99 -4.33 -3.20
N ARG A 82 -10.76 -4.58 -2.14
CA ARG A 82 -10.38 -5.47 -1.02
C ARG A 82 -10.87 -6.89 -1.31
N HIS A 83 -9.99 -7.88 -1.16
CA HIS A 83 -10.33 -9.29 -1.37
C HIS A 83 -10.52 -10.02 -0.04
N SER A 84 -11.27 -11.13 -0.06
CA SER A 84 -11.54 -11.95 1.13
C SER A 84 -10.29 -12.61 1.73
N ASP A 85 -9.21 -12.74 0.96
CA ASP A 85 -7.91 -13.26 1.41
C ASP A 85 -7.03 -12.19 2.09
N GLY A 86 -7.53 -10.96 2.25
CA GLY A 86 -6.81 -9.84 2.85
C GLY A 86 -5.87 -9.10 1.89
N THR A 87 -5.76 -9.54 0.63
CA THR A 87 -5.02 -8.80 -0.39
C THR A 87 -5.85 -7.66 -0.96
N VAL A 88 -5.19 -6.77 -1.71
CA VAL A 88 -5.87 -5.68 -2.42
C VAL A 88 -5.46 -5.64 -3.89
N SER A 89 -6.30 -5.03 -4.71
CA SER A 89 -5.98 -4.62 -6.09
C SER A 89 -6.14 -3.12 -6.24
N LEU A 90 -5.35 -2.53 -7.15
CA LEU A 90 -5.53 -1.15 -7.62
C LEU A 90 -5.85 -1.16 -9.11
N THR A 91 -6.87 -0.39 -9.50
CA THR A 91 -7.25 -0.17 -10.90
C THR A 91 -7.38 1.32 -11.17
N PRO A 92 -6.81 1.89 -12.26
CA PRO A 92 -6.12 1.21 -13.35
C PRO A 92 -4.66 0.81 -13.00
N SER A 93 -3.87 0.46 -14.01
CA SER A 93 -2.42 0.26 -13.84
C SER A 93 -1.73 1.50 -13.24
N VAL A 94 -0.62 1.27 -12.55
CA VAL A 94 0.28 2.32 -12.08
C VAL A 94 1.31 2.57 -13.17
N TRP A 95 1.30 3.77 -13.75
CA TRP A 95 2.29 4.19 -14.75
C TRP A 95 3.02 5.44 -14.29
N ARG A 96 4.27 5.26 -13.90
CA ARG A 96 5.15 6.39 -13.58
C ARG A 96 5.68 6.96 -14.89
N LYS A 97 5.38 8.22 -15.20
CA LYS A 97 5.81 8.86 -16.46
C LYS A 97 7.21 9.47 -16.42
N ILE A 98 7.74 9.72 -15.21
CA ILE A 98 9.03 10.36 -14.96
C ILE A 98 9.89 9.43 -14.09
N GLY A 99 11.21 9.47 -14.23
CA GLY A 99 12.15 8.62 -13.48
C GLY A 99 12.25 7.21 -14.06
N CYS A 100 12.11 6.17 -13.24
CA CYS A 100 12.29 4.77 -13.66
C CYS A 100 11.25 4.24 -14.65
N GLN A 101 10.21 5.02 -14.96
CA GLN A 101 9.17 4.70 -15.94
C GLN A 101 8.44 3.36 -15.71
N SER A 102 8.42 2.86 -14.47
CA SER A 102 7.76 1.61 -14.12
C SER A 102 6.27 1.63 -14.50
N HIS A 103 5.81 0.60 -15.21
CA HIS A 103 4.41 0.42 -15.58
C HIS A 103 3.93 -1.00 -15.24
N PHE A 104 2.96 -1.10 -14.33
CA PHE A 104 2.46 -2.39 -13.85
C PHE A 104 1.01 -2.30 -13.37
N PHE A 105 0.36 -3.45 -13.30
CA PHE A 105 -0.88 -3.66 -12.55
C PHE A 105 -0.55 -4.18 -11.15
N PHE A 106 -1.33 -3.75 -10.16
CA PHE A 106 -1.29 -4.27 -8.80
C PHE A 106 -2.57 -5.07 -8.55
N GLU A 107 -2.48 -6.40 -8.59
CA GLU A 107 -3.63 -7.29 -8.58
C GLU A 107 -3.46 -8.37 -7.51
N ARG A 108 -4.38 -8.43 -6.55
CA ARG A 108 -4.37 -9.41 -5.43
C ARG A 108 -3.00 -9.50 -4.75
N GLY A 109 -2.47 -8.33 -4.40
CA GLY A 109 -1.17 -8.21 -3.75
C GLY A 109 0.03 -8.55 -4.65
N ARG A 110 -0.10 -8.59 -5.97
CA ARG A 110 1.03 -8.93 -6.87
C ARG A 110 1.23 -7.88 -7.95
N ILE A 111 2.48 -7.76 -8.38
CA ILE A 111 2.89 -6.92 -9.50
C ILE A 111 2.81 -7.73 -10.79
N ARG A 112 2.00 -7.26 -11.74
CA ARG A 112 2.00 -7.73 -13.12
C ARG A 112 2.49 -6.63 -14.03
N TRP A 113 3.73 -6.75 -14.50
CA TRP A 113 4.36 -5.77 -15.36
C TRP A 113 3.63 -5.65 -16.70
N CYS A 114 3.52 -4.42 -17.20
CA CYS A 114 3.09 -4.14 -18.56
C CYS A 114 4.23 -4.49 -19.53
N LYS A 115 3.88 -4.85 -20.76
CA LYS A 115 4.83 -5.05 -21.86
C LYS A 115 5.08 -3.75 -22.60
#